data_AF-A0A7X8QWI7-F1
#
_entry.id   AF-A0A7X8QWI7-F1
#
_cell.length_a   1.000
_cell.length_b   1.000
_cell.length_c   1.000
_cell.angle_alpha   90.00
_cell.angle_beta   90.00
_cell.angle_gamma   90.00
#
_symmetry.space_group_name_H-M   'P 1'
#
loop_
_entity.id
_entity.type
_entity.pdbx_description
1 polymer ?
#
loop_
_entity_poly.entity_id
_entity_poly.type
_entity_poly.pdbx_seq_one_letter_code
_entity_poly.pdbx_strand_id
1 'polypeptide(L)'
;MTNIYVFKFQQEADAVQAELHMVPSVIAAESLYGKGAVRLGLQYTLCRQKNAMVIKSVNEAAEAVVRIFTSYAIKVFGEQSFEVERKEPNGQEG
;
A
#
# COMPACT_ATOMS: atom_id res chain seq x y z
N MET A 1 -9.13 -2.81 -13.18
CA MET A 1 -7.88 -3.53 -13.48
C MET A 1 -7.22 -3.82 -12.14
N THR A 2 -6.68 -5.02 -11.95
CA THR A 2 -6.07 -5.41 -10.67
C THR A 2 -4.60 -5.03 -10.68
N ASN A 3 -4.14 -4.37 -9.62
CA ASN A 3 -2.78 -3.89 -9.46
C ASN A 3 -2.17 -4.39 -8.16
N ILE A 4 -0.89 -4.76 -8.18
CA ILE A 4 -0.13 -5.13 -7.00
C ILE A 4 0.96 -4.09 -6.79
N TYR A 5 1.02 -3.48 -5.62
CA TYR A 5 2.05 -2.53 -5.22
C TYR A 5 2.94 -3.19 -4.18
N VAL A 6 4.24 -3.20 -4.42
CA VAL A 6 5.24 -3.76 -3.50
C VAL A 6 6.06 -2.61 -2.95
N PHE A 7 5.85 -2.29 -1.69
CA PHE A 7 6.65 -1.34 -0.93
C PHE A 7 7.80 -2.10 -0.27
N LYS A 8 9.04 -1.69 -0.53
CA LYS A 8 10.23 -2.19 0.15
C LYS A 8 10.83 -1.04 0.94
N PHE A 9 10.97 -1.20 2.25
CA PHE A 9 11.47 -0.16 3.12
C PHE A 9 12.95 -0.41 3.49
N GLN A 10 13.73 0.65 3.59
CA GLN A 10 15.14 0.59 4.03
C GLN A 10 15.24 0.31 5.54
N GLN A 11 16.43 0.00 6.06
CA GLN A 11 16.59 -0.40 7.48
C GLN A 11 16.08 0.65 8.47
N GLU A 12 16.19 1.92 8.12
CA GLU A 12 15.77 3.06 8.94
C GLU A 12 14.24 3.29 8.89
N ALA A 13 13.55 2.71 7.91
CA ALA A 13 12.10 2.75 7.76
C ALA A 13 11.51 1.37 8.03
N ASP A 14 11.00 1.16 9.24
CA ASP A 14 10.38 -0.11 9.61
C ASP A 14 8.99 -0.26 8.97
N ALA A 15 8.79 -1.31 8.19
CA ALA A 15 7.52 -1.63 7.56
C ALA A 15 6.38 -1.85 8.59
N VAL A 16 6.69 -2.21 9.85
CA VAL A 16 5.72 -2.26 10.95
C VAL A 16 5.23 -0.85 11.32
N GLN A 17 6.14 0.14 11.36
CA GLN A 17 5.76 1.54 11.57
C GLN A 17 4.96 2.09 10.40
N ALA A 18 5.30 1.66 9.18
CA ALA A 18 4.55 2.02 8.00
C ALA A 18 3.12 1.47 8.05
N GLU A 19 2.94 0.21 8.46
CA GLU A 19 1.63 -0.45 8.58
C GLU A 19 0.65 0.30 9.50
N LEU A 20 1.14 1.02 10.52
CA LEU A 20 0.30 1.88 11.39
C LEU A 20 -0.50 2.93 10.60
N HIS A 21 -0.03 3.31 9.42
CA HIS A 21 -0.65 4.29 8.55
C HIS A 21 -1.62 3.68 7.52
N MET A 22 -1.76 2.35 7.48
CA MET A 22 -2.70 1.68 6.60
C MET A 22 -4.15 1.98 6.99
N VAL A 23 -4.49 1.81 8.27
CA VAL A 23 -5.84 2.06 8.79
C VAL A 23 -6.32 3.51 8.53
N PRO A 24 -5.56 4.57 8.84
CA PRO A 24 -6.00 5.93 8.51
C PRO A 24 -6.11 6.17 7.00
N SER A 25 -5.28 5.52 6.18
CA SER A 25 -5.40 5.59 4.70
C SER A 25 -6.71 4.96 4.21
N VAL A 26 -7.10 3.83 4.80
CA VAL A 26 -8.41 3.19 4.54
C VAL A 26 -9.55 4.12 4.95
N ILE A 27 -9.54 4.66 6.16
CA ILE A 27 -10.62 5.55 6.65
C ILE A 27 -10.77 6.79 5.76
N ALA A 28 -9.67 7.38 5.32
CA ALA A 28 -9.69 8.53 4.41
C ALA A 28 -10.31 8.15 3.05
N ALA A 29 -9.94 7.02 2.46
CA ALA A 29 -10.53 6.55 1.21
C ALA A 29 -12.02 6.16 1.38
N GLU A 30 -12.39 5.53 2.49
CA GLU A 30 -13.78 5.18 2.81
C GLU A 30 -14.68 6.41 2.89
N SER A 31 -14.13 7.56 3.29
CA SER A 31 -14.86 8.84 3.37
C SER A 31 -15.17 9.42 1.99
N LEU A 32 -14.43 9.03 0.95
CA LEU A 32 -14.61 9.51 -0.43
C LEU A 32 -15.39 8.51 -1.30
N TYR A 33 -15.13 7.21 -1.13
CA TYR A 33 -15.63 6.16 -2.02
C TYR A 33 -16.63 5.20 -1.34
N GLY A 34 -16.83 5.33 -0.03
CA GLY A 34 -17.67 4.43 0.76
C GLY A 34 -16.98 3.13 1.17
N LYS A 35 -17.41 2.56 2.31
CA LYS A 35 -16.78 1.39 2.93
C LYS A 35 -16.74 0.15 2.05
N GLY A 36 -17.83 -0.15 1.35
CA GLY A 36 -17.95 -1.35 0.53
C GLY A 36 -16.94 -1.38 -0.62
N ALA A 37 -16.83 -0.26 -1.35
CA ALA A 37 -15.91 -0.15 -2.48
C ALA A 37 -14.44 -0.33 -2.05
N VAL A 38 -14.04 0.27 -0.93
CA VAL A 38 -12.68 0.17 -0.40
C VAL A 38 -12.39 -1.23 0.13
N ARG A 39 -13.22 -1.76 1.04
CA ARG A 39 -12.94 -3.03 1.73
C ARG A 39 -12.99 -4.26 0.84
N LEU A 40 -13.88 -4.27 -0.16
CA LEU A 40 -13.92 -5.35 -1.16
C LEU A 40 -12.81 -5.18 -2.21
N GLY A 41 -12.30 -3.95 -2.35
CA GLY A 41 -11.29 -3.57 -3.35
C GLY A 41 -9.84 -3.81 -2.91
N LEU A 42 -9.60 -3.85 -1.60
CA LEU A 42 -8.27 -3.76 -1.00
C LEU A 42 -7.88 -5.06 -0.30
N GLN A 43 -6.66 -5.52 -0.57
CA GLN A 43 -5.98 -6.54 0.24
C GLN A 43 -4.56 -6.06 0.51
N TYR A 44 -4.01 -6.29 1.69
CA TYR A 44 -2.60 -5.99 1.95
C TYR A 44 -1.98 -7.01 2.90
N THR A 45 -0.67 -7.18 2.79
CA THR A 45 0.12 -8.10 3.61
C THR A 45 1.45 -7.46 3.98
N LEU A 46 1.78 -7.44 5.27
CA LEU A 46 3.10 -7.07 5.76
C LEU A 46 4.01 -8.32 5.81
N CYS A 47 5.17 -8.26 5.16
CA CYS A 47 6.22 -9.25 5.25
C CYS A 47 7.39 -8.69 6.08
N ARG A 48 7.34 -8.93 7.40
CA ARG A 48 8.36 -8.42 8.36
C ARG A 48 9.78 -8.86 8.00
N GLN A 49 9.96 -10.11 7.58
CA GLN A 49 11.26 -10.66 7.19
C GLN A 49 11.89 -9.95 6.00
N LYS A 50 11.06 -9.41 5.09
CA LYS A 50 11.51 -8.71 3.88
C LYS A 50 11.46 -7.18 4.03
N ASN A 51 11.12 -6.68 5.21
CA ASN A 51 10.80 -5.26 5.47
C ASN A 51 9.94 -4.65 4.36
N ALA A 52 8.87 -5.35 3.99
CA ALA A 52 8.09 -5.03 2.81
C ALA A 52 6.59 -5.16 3.05
N MET A 53 5.80 -4.34 2.36
CA MET A 53 4.35 -4.41 2.38
C MET A 53 3.82 -4.55 0.96
N VAL A 54 2.93 -5.52 0.75
CA VAL A 54 2.27 -5.74 -0.52
C VAL A 54 0.84 -5.24 -0.41
N ILE A 55 0.41 -4.38 -1.32
CA ILE A 55 -0.97 -3.91 -1.42
C ILE A 55 -1.53 -4.33 -2.76
N LYS A 56 -2.65 -5.05 -2.76
CA LYS A 56 -3.42 -5.37 -3.96
C LYS A 56 -4.65 -4.47 -4.00
N SER A 57 -4.85 -3.83 -5.14
CA SER A 57 -6.03 -3.04 -5.47
C SER A 57 -6.75 -3.66 -6.67
N VAL A 58 -8.07 -3.76 -6.61
CA VAL A 58 -8.89 -4.25 -7.75
C VAL A 58 -9.80 -3.17 -8.35
N ASN A 59 -9.85 -1.98 -7.75
CA ASN A 59 -10.69 -0.85 -8.18
C ASN A 59 -10.07 0.50 -7.81
N GLU A 60 -10.66 1.59 -8.29
CA GLU A 60 -10.17 2.95 -8.06
C GLU A 60 -10.17 3.34 -6.56
N ALA A 61 -11.17 2.89 -5.80
CA ALA A 61 -11.27 3.18 -4.37
C ALA A 61 -10.09 2.59 -3.58
N ALA A 62 -9.65 1.37 -3.91
CA ALA A 62 -8.48 0.76 -3.31
C ALA A 62 -7.16 1.37 -3.81
N GLU A 63 -7.10 1.87 -5.05
CA GLU A 63 -5.94 2.66 -5.49
C GLU A 63 -5.81 3.99 -4.75
N ALA A 64 -6.93 4.59 -4.34
CA ALA A 64 -6.90 5.78 -3.50
C ALA A 64 -6.22 5.50 -2.15
N VAL A 65 -6.46 4.32 -1.56
CA VAL A 65 -5.74 3.88 -0.35
C VAL A 65 -4.23 3.82 -0.58
N VAL A 66 -3.79 3.26 -1.71
CA VAL A 66 -2.36 3.19 -2.06
C VAL A 66 -1.74 4.58 -2.14
N ARG A 67 -2.41 5.53 -2.81
CA ARG A 67 -1.92 6.92 -2.94
C ARG A 67 -1.82 7.64 -1.59
N ILE A 68 -2.83 7.47 -0.74
CA ILE A 68 -2.87 8.09 0.60
C ILE A 68 -1.79 7.46 1.48
N PHE A 69 -1.66 6.14 1.45
CA PHE A 69 -0.62 5.40 2.17
C PHE A 69 0.78 5.87 1.78
N THR A 70 1.06 5.99 0.48
CA THR A 70 2.33 6.53 -0.02
C THR A 70 2.62 7.92 0.53
N SER A 71 1.60 8.78 0.61
CA SER A 71 1.75 10.13 1.17
C SER A 71 2.10 10.11 2.67
N TYR A 72 1.49 9.20 3.44
CA TYR A 72 1.89 8.98 4.83
C TYR A 72 3.32 8.44 4.94
N ALA A 73 3.69 7.44 4.13
CA ALA A 73 5.03 6.88 4.14
C ALA A 73 6.10 7.94 3.83
N ILE A 74 5.88 8.78 2.82
CA ILE A 74 6.78 9.91 2.50
C ILE A 74 6.88 10.88 3.67
N LYS A 75 5.75 11.23 4.31
CA LYS A 75 5.74 12.16 5.44
C LYS A 75 6.49 11.64 6.66
N VAL A 76 6.40 10.33 6.92
CA VAL A 76 6.94 9.71 8.14
C VAL A 76 8.41 9.32 7.98
N PHE A 77 8.77 8.75 6.83
CA PHE A 77 10.09 8.18 6.62
C PHE A 77 10.95 9.04 5.70
N GLY A 78 10.34 9.79 4.80
CA GLY A 78 11.02 10.47 3.69
C GLY A 78 10.84 9.72 2.37
N GLU A 79 10.94 10.45 1.27
CA GLU A 79 10.72 9.91 -0.08
C GLU A 79 11.74 8.85 -0.49
N GLN A 80 12.97 8.94 0.03
CA GLN A 80 14.06 8.03 -0.32
C GLN A 80 14.15 6.80 0.58
N SER A 81 13.28 6.67 1.58
CA SER A 81 13.38 5.62 2.61
C SER A 81 12.64 4.33 2.24
N PHE A 82 11.98 4.32 1.10
CA PHE A 82 11.33 3.13 0.55
C PHE A 82 11.25 3.23 -0.98
N GLU A 83 11.10 2.08 -1.61
CA GLU A 83 10.80 1.96 -3.03
C GLU A 83 9.40 1.35 -3.19
N VAL A 84 8.67 1.80 -4.20
CA VAL A 84 7.38 1.22 -4.57
C VAL A 84 7.40 0.78 -6.02
N GLU A 85 7.07 -0.50 -6.25
CA GLU A 85 6.95 -1.09 -7.58
C GLU A 85 5.50 -1.50 -7.82
N ARG A 86 4.94 -1.16 -9.00
CA ARG A 86 3.66 -1.69 -9.45
C ARG A 86 3.90 -2.91 -10.32
N LYS A 87 3.29 -4.03 -9.96
CA LYS A 87 3.31 -5.30 -10.69
C LYS A 87 1.92 -5.61 -11.23
N GLU A 88 1.91 -6.18 -12.43
CA GLU A 88 0.73 -6.85 -12.95
C GLU A 88 0.48 -8.15 -12.17
N PRO A 89 -0.77 -8.51 -11.88
CA PRO A 89 -1.11 -9.71 -11.11
C PRO A 89 -0.72 -11.03 -11.80
N ASN A 90 -0.34 -10.99 -13.09
CA ASN A 90 0.08 -12.12 -13.91
C ASN A 90 1.55 -12.02 -14.34
N GLY A 91 2.48 -11.78 -13.40
CA GLY A 91 3.90 -12.00 -13.67
C GLY A 91 4.21 -13.49 -13.79
N GLN A 92 4.09 -14.04 -15.01
CA GLN A 92 4.92 -15.17 -15.39
C GLN A 92 6.40 -14.75 -15.32
N GLU A 93 7.25 -15.63 -14.81
CA GLU A 93 8.70 -15.58 -15.02
C GLU A 93 8.97 -15.54 -16.54
N GLY A 94 9.81 -14.59 -16.96
CA GLY A 94 10.24 -14.40 -18.35
C GLY A 94 11.14 -13.20 -18.48
#